data_AF-A0A0C3NTS8-F1
#
_entry.id   AF-A0A0C3NTS8-F1
#
_cell.length_a   1.000
_cell.length_b   1.000
_cell.length_c   1.000
_cell.angle_alpha   90.00
_cell.angle_beta   90.00
_cell.angle_gamma   90.00
#
_symmetry.space_group_name_H-M   'P 1'
#
loop_
_entity.id
_entity.type
_entity.pdbx_description
1 polymer ?
#
loop_
_entity_poly.entity_id
_entity_poly.type
_entity_poly.pdbx_seq_one_letter_code
_entity_poly.pdbx_strand_id
1 'polypeptide(L)'
;MNSRKKMILRWLCQGSVAIFLAGALSPGSLAASAATNKDQKKERQALRRMQQQLDEVQQQKSALDQEKTMLEETLKKSSNETESHKRSAASAAAKASRLEQDIEAARKEAVELRTQLDEAGKRNEELSGQRKQLEQDLKNTTTALTKQNDQTKLCETHNGELYRISRELADWYINKGAMNAILEAEPFTAMKRVEMENLLETYRDKIEGQRLERSIN
;
A
#
# COMPACT_ATOMS: atom_id res chain seq x y z
N MET A 1 -40.75 -23.45 8.16
CA MET A 1 -41.54 -22.85 9.28
C MET A 1 -43.02 -22.83 8.90
N ASN A 2 -43.73 -23.97 8.97
CA ASN A 2 -45.07 -24.09 8.36
C ASN A 2 -46.00 -25.13 9.01
N SER A 3 -45.96 -25.27 10.34
CA SER A 3 -46.73 -26.30 11.06
C SER A 3 -47.65 -25.77 12.18
N ARG A 4 -47.60 -24.48 12.53
CA ARG A 4 -48.46 -23.93 13.61
C ARG A 4 -49.78 -23.29 13.14
N LYS A 5 -49.94 -23.00 11.83
CA LYS A 5 -51.16 -22.36 11.29
C LYS A 5 -52.30 -23.33 10.93
N LYS A 6 -52.05 -24.63 10.83
CA LYS A 6 -53.08 -25.63 10.44
C LYS A 6 -53.94 -26.14 11.60
N MET A 7 -53.58 -25.84 12.86
CA MET A 7 -54.29 -26.39 14.03
C MET A 7 -55.44 -25.52 14.54
N ILE A 8 -55.49 -24.23 14.20
CA ILE A 8 -56.46 -23.28 14.78
C ILE A 8 -57.75 -23.18 13.94
N LEU A 9 -57.74 -23.62 12.68
CA LEU A 9 -58.90 -23.49 11.77
C LEU A 9 -59.88 -24.68 11.84
N ARG A 10 -59.61 -25.70 12.66
CA ARG A 10 -60.36 -26.97 12.66
C ARG A 10 -61.35 -27.13 13.81
N TRP A 11 -61.51 -26.10 14.65
CA TRP A 11 -62.26 -26.18 15.91
C TRP A 11 -63.55 -25.33 15.97
N LEU A 12 -64.00 -24.78 14.84
CA LEU A 12 -65.09 -23.79 14.83
C LEU A 12 -66.35 -24.16 14.02
N CYS A 13 -66.50 -25.40 13.59
CA CYS A 13 -67.71 -25.82 12.87
C CYS A 13 -68.18 -27.21 13.28
N GLN A 14 -68.77 -27.38 14.48
CA GLN A 14 -69.81 -28.39 14.74
C GLN A 14 -70.60 -28.00 16.01
N GLY A 15 -71.93 -27.88 15.89
CA GLY A 15 -72.81 -27.69 17.05
C GLY A 15 -74.09 -26.92 16.76
N SER A 16 -74.93 -27.43 15.87
CA SER A 16 -76.34 -27.04 15.69
C SER A 16 -77.19 -27.51 16.88
N VAL A 17 -78.23 -26.75 17.27
CA VAL A 17 -79.67 -27.14 17.24
C VAL A 17 -80.51 -26.05 17.92
N ALA A 18 -81.51 -25.56 17.17
CA ALA A 18 -82.62 -24.76 17.64
C ALA A 18 -83.78 -25.67 18.05
N ILE A 19 -84.45 -25.38 19.18
CA ILE A 19 -85.79 -25.88 19.49
C ILE A 19 -86.62 -24.72 20.04
N PHE A 20 -87.65 -24.35 19.26
CA PHE A 20 -88.81 -23.56 19.66
C PHE A 20 -89.86 -24.51 20.24
N LEU A 21 -90.52 -24.14 21.36
CA LEU A 21 -91.91 -24.53 21.60
C LEU A 21 -92.61 -23.58 22.58
N ALA A 22 -93.77 -23.11 22.13
CA ALA A 22 -94.68 -22.17 22.79
C ALA A 22 -95.65 -22.89 23.75
N GLY A 23 -96.27 -22.16 24.69
CA GLY A 23 -97.38 -22.71 25.46
C GLY A 23 -97.97 -21.82 26.57
N ALA A 24 -98.96 -21.00 26.18
CA ALA A 24 -100.22 -20.66 26.87
C ALA A 24 -100.28 -19.84 28.19
N LEU A 25 -101.35 -19.04 28.23
CA LEU A 25 -101.77 -18.01 29.17
C LEU A 25 -102.87 -18.49 30.15
N SER A 26 -102.81 -17.98 31.40
CA SER A 26 -103.91 -17.55 32.31
C SER A 26 -104.79 -18.60 33.06
N PRO A 27 -105.60 -18.21 34.10
CA PRO A 27 -105.23 -17.63 35.41
C PRO A 27 -106.02 -18.22 36.63
N GLY A 28 -105.59 -17.90 37.86
CA GLY A 28 -106.49 -17.70 39.02
C GLY A 28 -106.55 -18.78 40.11
N SER A 29 -106.01 -18.47 41.31
CA SER A 29 -106.81 -18.20 42.52
C SER A 29 -105.93 -18.03 43.77
N LEU A 30 -106.26 -16.99 44.53
CA LEU A 30 -105.67 -16.55 45.79
C LEU A 30 -105.91 -17.56 46.93
N ALA A 31 -104.90 -17.82 47.77
CA ALA A 31 -105.08 -17.96 49.22
C ALA A 31 -103.73 -18.04 49.97
N ALA A 32 -103.73 -17.42 51.16
CA ALA A 32 -102.91 -17.73 52.34
C ALA A 32 -101.47 -17.17 52.40
N SER A 33 -101.42 -15.89 52.73
CA SER A 33 -100.37 -15.22 53.51
C SER A 33 -100.02 -15.96 54.82
N ALA A 34 -98.85 -16.60 54.88
CA ALA A 34 -98.08 -16.88 56.12
C ALA A 34 -96.70 -17.54 55.89
N ALA A 35 -96.28 -17.82 54.65
CA ALA A 35 -94.97 -18.43 54.32
C ALA A 35 -93.90 -17.43 53.80
N THR A 36 -94.26 -16.17 53.59
CA THR A 36 -93.43 -15.19 52.84
C THR A 36 -92.17 -14.72 53.54
N ASN A 37 -92.04 -14.89 54.87
CA ASN A 37 -90.94 -14.29 55.64
C ASN A 37 -89.64 -15.12 55.64
N LYS A 38 -89.72 -16.45 55.47
CA LYS A 38 -88.53 -17.34 55.39
C LYS A 38 -87.96 -17.41 53.97
N ASP A 39 -88.80 -17.38 52.95
CA ASP A 39 -88.38 -17.41 51.55
C ASP A 39 -87.78 -16.07 51.12
N GLN A 40 -88.33 -14.92 51.55
CA GLN A 40 -87.71 -13.60 51.33
C GLN A 40 -86.31 -13.46 51.97
N LYS A 41 -86.05 -14.11 53.11
CA LYS A 41 -84.72 -14.09 53.75
C LYS A 41 -83.70 -14.94 52.97
N LYS A 42 -84.10 -16.11 52.46
CA LYS A 42 -83.25 -16.94 51.60
C LYS A 42 -82.95 -16.28 50.26
N GLU A 43 -83.94 -15.63 49.64
CA GLU A 43 -83.72 -14.83 48.42
C GLU A 43 -82.78 -13.65 48.65
N ARG A 44 -82.93 -12.90 49.75
CA ARG A 44 -81.99 -11.82 50.11
C ARG A 44 -80.56 -12.33 50.33
N GLN A 45 -80.40 -13.51 50.92
CA GLN A 45 -79.09 -14.11 51.15
C GLN A 45 -78.47 -14.64 49.84
N ALA A 46 -79.29 -15.18 48.92
CA ALA A 46 -78.87 -15.57 47.58
C ALA A 46 -78.46 -14.35 46.73
N LEU A 47 -79.24 -13.26 46.78
CA LEU A 47 -78.91 -12.00 46.13
C LEU A 47 -77.60 -11.41 46.64
N ARG A 48 -77.35 -11.40 47.96
CA ARG A 48 -76.07 -10.94 48.52
C ARG A 48 -74.87 -11.75 48.03
N ARG A 49 -75.00 -13.08 47.93
CA ARG A 49 -73.93 -13.93 47.36
C ARG A 49 -73.71 -13.66 45.89
N MET A 50 -74.78 -13.47 45.12
CA MET A 50 -74.68 -13.14 43.70
C MET A 50 -74.02 -11.75 43.50
N GLN A 51 -74.30 -10.80 44.39
CA GLN A 51 -73.69 -9.47 44.40
C GLN A 51 -72.20 -9.54 44.74
N GLN A 52 -71.82 -10.34 45.75
CA GLN A 52 -70.41 -10.61 46.06
C GLN A 52 -69.66 -11.27 44.90
N GLN A 53 -70.29 -12.24 44.21
CA GLN A 53 -69.69 -12.86 43.02
C GLN A 53 -69.54 -11.88 41.86
N LEU A 54 -70.51 -10.97 41.66
CA LEU A 54 -70.41 -9.89 40.68
C LEU A 54 -69.26 -8.94 41.01
N ASP A 55 -69.09 -8.57 42.28
CA ASP A 55 -68.01 -7.71 42.74
C ASP A 55 -66.62 -8.38 42.56
N GLU A 56 -66.51 -9.68 42.89
CA GLU A 56 -65.29 -10.47 42.65
C GLU A 56 -64.95 -10.58 41.16
N VAL A 57 -65.94 -10.86 40.30
CA VAL A 57 -65.75 -10.92 38.84
C VAL A 57 -65.40 -9.54 38.28
N GLN A 58 -66.00 -8.47 38.79
CA GLN A 58 -65.69 -7.09 38.41
C GLN A 58 -64.24 -6.74 38.78
N GLN A 59 -63.77 -7.12 39.98
CA GLN A 59 -62.38 -6.96 40.41
C GLN A 59 -61.40 -7.78 39.57
N GLN A 60 -61.71 -9.04 39.29
CA GLN A 60 -60.87 -9.90 38.44
C GLN A 60 -60.78 -9.35 37.01
N LYS A 61 -61.88 -8.82 36.48
CA LYS A 61 -61.89 -8.16 35.17
C LYS A 61 -61.02 -6.91 35.16
N SER A 62 -61.12 -6.06 36.19
CA SER A 62 -60.27 -4.86 36.26
C SER A 62 -58.79 -5.21 36.45
N ALA A 63 -58.47 -6.25 37.23
CA ALA A 63 -57.10 -6.75 37.37
C ALA A 63 -56.55 -7.32 36.05
N LEU A 64 -57.36 -8.13 35.33
CA LEU A 64 -56.99 -8.67 34.02
C LEU A 64 -56.81 -7.57 32.96
N ASP A 65 -57.65 -6.54 32.98
CA ASP A 65 -57.51 -5.41 32.05
C ASP A 65 -56.23 -4.61 32.35
N GLN A 66 -55.84 -4.45 33.62
CA GLN A 66 -54.55 -3.85 34.01
C GLN A 66 -53.35 -4.72 33.62
N GLU A 67 -53.42 -6.03 33.82
CA GLU A 67 -52.33 -6.93 33.38
C GLU A 67 -52.17 -6.93 31.86
N LYS A 68 -53.28 -6.91 31.11
CA LYS A 68 -53.23 -6.80 29.65
C LYS A 68 -52.56 -5.52 29.19
N THR A 69 -52.89 -4.37 29.78
CA THR A 69 -52.25 -3.11 29.39
C THR A 69 -50.76 -3.11 29.72
N MET A 70 -50.37 -3.63 30.90
CA MET A 70 -48.95 -3.78 31.25
C MET A 70 -48.19 -4.74 30.33
N LEU A 71 -48.81 -5.86 29.96
CA LEU A 71 -48.22 -6.82 29.02
C LEU A 71 -48.10 -6.25 27.61
N GLU A 72 -49.12 -5.51 27.14
CA GLU A 72 -49.06 -4.80 25.85
C GLU A 72 -47.97 -3.72 25.84
N GLU A 73 -47.80 -2.97 26.92
CA GLU A 73 -46.73 -1.98 27.05
C GLU A 73 -45.35 -2.64 27.06
N THR A 74 -45.19 -3.73 27.80
CA THR A 74 -43.94 -4.51 27.85
C THR A 74 -43.61 -5.13 26.49
N LEU A 75 -44.62 -5.65 25.77
CA LEU A 75 -44.47 -6.19 24.43
C LEU A 75 -44.04 -5.09 23.44
N LYS A 76 -44.67 -3.91 23.50
CA LYS A 76 -44.29 -2.76 22.67
C LYS A 76 -42.85 -2.31 22.96
N LYS A 77 -42.47 -2.22 24.24
CA LYS A 77 -41.11 -1.84 24.65
C LYS A 77 -40.08 -2.85 24.15
N SER A 78 -40.30 -4.14 24.40
CA SER A 78 -39.42 -5.21 23.95
C SER A 78 -39.33 -5.28 22.41
N SER A 79 -40.43 -5.06 21.70
CA SER A 79 -40.46 -4.97 20.23
C SER A 79 -39.59 -3.80 19.73
N ASN A 80 -39.74 -2.62 20.34
CA ASN A 80 -38.95 -1.43 19.98
C ASN A 80 -37.46 -1.62 20.26
N GLU A 81 -37.10 -2.22 21.40
CA GLU A 81 -35.73 -2.57 21.75
C GLU A 81 -35.15 -3.58 20.75
N THR A 82 -35.90 -4.62 20.40
CA THR A 82 -35.48 -5.63 19.41
C THR A 82 -35.25 -4.99 18.03
N GLU A 83 -36.13 -4.08 17.60
CA GLU A 83 -35.97 -3.37 16.34
C GLU A 83 -34.75 -2.45 16.36
N SER A 84 -34.52 -1.73 17.47
CA SER A 84 -33.33 -0.91 17.68
C SER A 84 -32.05 -1.74 17.62
N HIS A 85 -31.99 -2.87 18.33
CA HIS A 85 -30.86 -3.79 18.29
C HIS A 85 -30.63 -4.38 16.90
N LYS A 86 -31.70 -4.73 16.18
CA LYS A 86 -31.60 -5.21 14.79
C LYS A 86 -31.03 -4.15 13.85
N ARG A 87 -31.46 -2.89 13.98
CA ARG A 87 -30.91 -1.76 13.21
C ARG A 87 -29.44 -1.51 13.54
N SER A 88 -29.08 -1.55 14.82
CA SER A 88 -27.69 -1.40 15.28
C SER A 88 -26.80 -2.54 14.75
N ALA A 89 -27.25 -3.79 14.86
CA ALA A 89 -26.54 -4.96 14.33
C ALA A 89 -26.35 -4.89 12.81
N ALA A 90 -27.37 -4.47 12.06
CA ALA A 90 -27.26 -4.25 10.63
C ALA A 90 -26.24 -3.15 10.28
N SER A 91 -26.23 -2.04 11.03
CA SER A 91 -25.24 -0.97 10.86
C SER A 91 -23.82 -1.44 11.17
N ALA A 92 -23.65 -2.20 12.25
CA ALA A 92 -22.36 -2.77 12.64
C ALA A 92 -21.85 -3.76 11.59
N ALA A 93 -22.72 -4.63 11.07
CA ALA A 93 -22.37 -5.56 9.99
C ALA A 93 -21.95 -4.84 8.71
N ALA A 94 -22.67 -3.76 8.33
CA ALA A 94 -22.30 -2.95 7.18
C ALA A 94 -20.95 -2.25 7.36
N LYS A 95 -20.65 -1.76 8.57
CA LYS A 95 -19.33 -1.17 8.89
C LYS A 95 -18.22 -2.22 8.87
N ALA A 96 -18.46 -3.41 9.42
CA ALA A 96 -17.49 -4.51 9.39
C ALA A 96 -17.13 -4.90 7.95
N SER A 97 -18.15 -5.06 7.09
CA SER A 97 -17.92 -5.38 5.68
C SER A 97 -17.12 -4.29 4.93
N ARG A 98 -17.36 -3.00 5.23
CA ARG A 98 -16.55 -1.91 4.67
C ARG A 98 -15.11 -1.95 5.16
N LEU A 99 -14.90 -2.15 6.46
CA LEU A 99 -13.56 -2.25 7.03
C LEU A 99 -12.79 -3.46 6.46
N GLU A 100 -13.46 -4.59 6.21
CA GLU A 100 -12.85 -5.73 5.54
C GLU A 100 -12.41 -5.40 4.11
N GLN A 101 -13.23 -4.65 3.35
CA GLN A 101 -12.86 -4.16 2.02
C GLN A 101 -11.67 -3.20 2.06
N ASP A 102 -11.67 -2.26 3.01
CA ASP A 102 -10.58 -1.30 3.19
C ASP A 102 -9.27 -2.00 3.59
N ILE A 103 -9.33 -3.01 4.47
CA ILE A 103 -8.17 -3.82 4.84
C ILE A 103 -7.62 -4.56 3.63
N GLU A 104 -8.49 -5.15 2.80
CA GLU A 104 -8.04 -5.87 1.60
C GLU A 104 -7.44 -4.92 0.55
N ALA A 105 -8.02 -3.73 0.38
CA ALA A 105 -7.46 -2.69 -0.48
C ALA A 105 -6.08 -2.23 0.02
N ALA A 106 -5.96 -1.91 1.31
CA ALA A 106 -4.70 -1.50 1.93
C ALA A 106 -3.63 -2.60 1.87
N ARG A 107 -4.01 -3.88 1.97
CA ARG A 107 -3.09 -5.01 1.80
C ARG A 107 -2.55 -5.09 0.38
N LYS A 108 -3.40 -4.90 -0.63
CA LYS A 108 -2.98 -4.89 -2.04
C LYS A 108 -2.01 -3.73 -2.31
N GLU A 109 -2.36 -2.53 -1.85
CA GLU A 109 -1.49 -1.36 -1.98
C GLU A 109 -0.14 -1.57 -1.26
N ALA A 110 -0.14 -2.16 -0.06
CA ALA A 110 1.10 -2.45 0.66
C ALA A 110 1.99 -3.47 -0.09
N VAL A 111 1.40 -4.47 -0.75
CA VAL A 111 2.13 -5.42 -1.59
C VAL A 111 2.71 -4.72 -2.82
N GLU A 112 1.91 -3.91 -3.52
CA GLU A 112 2.34 -3.15 -4.69
C GLU A 112 3.47 -2.16 -4.38
N LEU A 113 3.36 -1.43 -3.28
CA LEU A 113 4.41 -0.51 -2.83
C LEU A 113 5.68 -1.27 -2.45
N ARG A 114 5.56 -2.46 -1.87
CA ARG A 114 6.71 -3.30 -1.52
C ARG A 114 7.42 -3.83 -2.76
N THR A 115 6.71 -4.24 -3.80
CA THR A 115 7.32 -4.62 -5.08
C THR A 115 7.97 -3.42 -5.77
N GLN A 116 7.33 -2.26 -5.79
CA GLN A 116 7.94 -1.04 -6.34
C GLN A 116 9.22 -0.64 -5.60
N LEU A 117 9.25 -0.78 -4.28
CA LEU A 117 10.44 -0.50 -3.48
C LEU A 117 11.58 -1.48 -3.79
N ASP A 118 11.28 -2.77 -3.92
CA ASP A 118 12.28 -3.79 -4.30
C ASP A 118 12.85 -3.54 -5.70
N GLU A 119 11.99 -3.22 -6.67
CA GLU A 119 12.42 -2.85 -8.02
C GLU A 119 13.26 -1.58 -8.03
N ALA A 120 12.86 -0.55 -7.28
CA ALA A 120 13.63 0.68 -7.15
C ALA A 120 14.99 0.43 -6.49
N GLY A 121 15.05 -0.46 -5.48
CA GLY A 121 16.29 -0.92 -4.86
C GLY A 121 17.23 -1.56 -5.88
N LYS A 122 16.74 -2.52 -6.66
CA LYS A 122 17.52 -3.20 -7.73
C LYS A 122 18.03 -2.22 -8.78
N ARG A 123 17.19 -1.31 -9.27
CA ARG A 123 17.60 -0.28 -10.24
C ARG A 123 18.69 0.63 -9.66
N ASN A 124 18.59 0.99 -8.38
CA ASN A 124 19.58 1.83 -7.73
C ASN A 124 20.93 1.11 -7.57
N GLU A 125 20.93 -0.17 -7.21
CA GLU A 125 22.13 -1.00 -7.15
C GLU A 125 22.80 -1.13 -8.53
N GLU A 126 22.01 -1.39 -9.57
CA GLU A 126 22.49 -1.46 -10.96
C GLU A 126 23.13 -0.13 -11.39
N LEU A 127 22.43 0.99 -11.18
CA LEU A 127 22.95 2.33 -11.51
C LEU A 127 24.20 2.66 -10.69
N SER A 128 24.26 2.27 -9.42
CA SER A 128 25.47 2.44 -8.60
C SER A 128 26.65 1.66 -9.16
N GLY A 129 26.42 0.41 -9.60
CA GLY A 129 27.43 -0.40 -10.29
C GLY A 129 27.91 0.23 -11.59
N GLN A 130 26.98 0.66 -12.45
CA GLN A 130 27.31 1.34 -13.71
C GLN A 130 28.11 2.62 -13.48
N ARG A 131 27.75 3.43 -12.47
CA ARG A 131 28.49 4.66 -12.14
C ARG A 131 29.94 4.36 -11.73
N LYS A 132 30.16 3.33 -10.90
CA LYS A 132 31.52 2.93 -10.50
C LYS A 132 32.35 2.46 -11.70
N GLN A 133 31.74 1.69 -12.61
CA GLN A 133 32.41 1.24 -13.83
C GLN A 133 32.79 2.44 -14.72
N LEU A 134 31.86 3.36 -14.96
CA LEU A 134 32.09 4.59 -15.73
C LEU A 134 33.20 5.46 -15.11
N GLU A 135 33.23 5.57 -13.78
CA GLU A 135 34.27 6.32 -13.07
C GLU A 135 35.65 5.68 -13.25
N GLN A 136 35.72 4.34 -13.18
CA GLN A 136 36.95 3.60 -13.45
C GLN A 136 37.41 3.76 -14.91
N ASP A 137 36.49 3.69 -15.86
CA ASP A 137 36.79 3.87 -17.29
C ASP A 137 37.26 5.29 -17.59
N LEU A 138 36.65 6.30 -16.95
CA LEU A 138 37.07 7.71 -17.06
C LEU A 138 38.50 7.87 -16.50
N LYS A 139 38.80 7.27 -15.35
CA LYS A 139 40.15 7.31 -14.77
C LYS A 139 41.18 6.65 -15.68
N ASN A 140 40.85 5.49 -16.25
CA ASN A 140 41.73 4.75 -17.15
C ASN A 140 41.99 5.54 -18.44
N THR A 141 40.94 6.08 -19.06
CA THR A 141 41.04 6.90 -20.28
C THR A 141 41.81 8.20 -20.02
N THR A 142 41.60 8.86 -18.88
CA THR A 142 42.37 10.04 -18.48
C THR A 142 43.86 9.71 -18.28
N THR A 143 44.17 8.58 -17.67
CA THR A 143 45.56 8.13 -17.48
C THR A 143 46.22 7.79 -18.82
N ALA A 144 45.50 7.13 -19.73
CA ALA A 144 45.99 6.84 -21.06
C ALA A 144 46.22 8.13 -21.87
N LEU A 145 45.29 9.09 -21.80
CA LEU A 145 45.39 10.36 -22.51
C LEU A 145 46.56 11.21 -21.99
N THR A 146 46.76 11.28 -20.67
CA THR A 146 47.89 11.99 -20.08
C THR A 146 49.22 11.37 -20.52
N LYS A 147 49.36 10.04 -20.47
CA LYS A 147 50.54 9.34 -20.99
C LYS A 147 50.79 9.63 -22.47
N GLN A 148 49.75 9.58 -23.30
CA GLN A 148 49.87 9.88 -24.72
C GLN A 148 50.32 11.33 -24.95
N ASN A 149 49.73 12.28 -24.22
CA ASN A 149 50.09 13.69 -24.32
C ASN A 149 51.56 13.95 -23.90
N ASP A 150 52.02 13.29 -22.83
CA ASP A 150 53.41 13.39 -22.39
C ASP A 150 54.37 12.79 -23.43
N GLN A 151 54.00 11.66 -24.04
CA GLN A 151 54.76 11.08 -25.16
C GLN A 151 54.80 12.02 -26.37
N THR A 152 53.68 12.66 -26.73
CA THR A 152 53.63 13.64 -27.82
C THR A 152 54.54 14.83 -27.55
N LYS A 153 54.49 15.41 -26.35
CA LYS A 153 55.37 16.53 -25.95
C LYS A 153 56.85 16.14 -26.00
N LEU A 154 57.16 14.92 -25.57
CA LEU A 154 58.52 14.40 -25.65
C LEU A 154 58.97 14.28 -27.11
N CYS A 155 58.15 13.69 -27.97
CA CYS A 155 58.43 13.62 -29.41
C CYS A 155 58.61 15.01 -30.04
N GLU A 156 57.74 15.98 -29.72
CA GLU A 156 57.85 17.36 -30.21
C GLU A 156 59.16 18.02 -29.77
N THR A 157 59.55 17.84 -28.51
CA THR A 157 60.80 18.39 -27.95
C THR A 157 62.03 17.79 -28.65
N HIS A 158 62.10 16.46 -28.74
CA HIS A 158 63.20 15.76 -29.39
C HIS A 158 63.29 16.08 -30.89
N ASN A 159 62.15 16.18 -31.58
CA ASN A 159 62.11 16.60 -32.99
C ASN A 159 62.64 18.03 -33.16
N GLY A 160 62.30 18.94 -32.26
CA GLY A 160 62.82 20.31 -32.24
C GLY A 160 64.34 20.35 -32.05
N GLU A 161 64.87 19.59 -31.09
CA GLU A 161 66.32 19.49 -30.86
C GLU A 161 67.06 18.84 -32.03
N LEU A 162 66.53 17.78 -32.63
CA LEU A 162 67.11 17.18 -33.83
C LEU A 162 67.13 18.14 -35.01
N TYR A 163 66.07 18.93 -35.20
CA TYR A 163 66.05 19.98 -36.22
C TYR A 163 67.11 21.05 -35.96
N ARG A 164 67.27 21.50 -34.71
CA ARG A 164 68.32 22.45 -34.30
C ARG A 164 69.71 21.90 -34.59
N ILE A 165 70.00 20.67 -34.15
CA ILE A 165 71.27 19.98 -34.41
C ILE A 165 71.53 19.88 -35.92
N SER A 166 70.52 19.51 -36.70
CA SER A 166 70.63 19.40 -38.16
C SER A 166 70.95 20.73 -38.84
N ARG A 167 70.34 21.83 -38.37
CA ARG A 167 70.64 23.19 -38.84
C ARG A 167 72.05 23.62 -38.49
N GLU A 168 72.49 23.38 -37.25
CA GLU A 168 73.88 23.66 -36.83
C GLU A 168 74.89 22.91 -37.68
N LEU A 169 74.64 21.63 -37.98
CA LEU A 169 75.52 20.81 -38.82
C LEU A 169 75.55 21.32 -40.27
N ALA A 170 74.40 21.71 -40.83
CA ALA A 170 74.30 22.28 -42.17
C ALA A 170 75.02 23.63 -42.27
N ASP A 171 74.79 24.54 -41.30
CA ASP A 171 75.45 25.84 -41.24
C ASP A 171 76.97 25.68 -41.06
N TRP A 172 77.40 24.73 -40.23
CA TRP A 172 78.81 24.39 -40.08
C TRP A 172 79.41 23.89 -41.40
N TYR A 173 78.74 22.97 -42.11
CA TYR A 173 79.22 22.45 -43.39
C TYR A 173 79.33 23.54 -44.47
N ILE A 174 78.36 24.45 -44.54
CA ILE A 174 78.38 25.61 -45.45
C ILE A 174 79.56 26.53 -45.12
N ASN A 175 79.74 26.88 -43.85
CA ASN A 175 80.84 27.73 -43.40
C ASN A 175 82.20 27.06 -43.56
N LYS A 176 82.28 25.73 -43.41
CA LYS A 176 83.47 24.95 -43.72
C LYS A 176 83.86 25.11 -45.19
N GLY A 177 82.91 25.06 -46.13
CA GLY A 177 83.19 25.28 -47.56
C GLY A 177 83.82 26.64 -47.86
N ALA A 178 83.42 27.69 -47.14
CA ALA A 178 83.99 29.03 -47.27
C ALA A 178 85.41 29.15 -46.65
N MET A 179 85.69 28.41 -45.57
CA MET A 179 87.00 28.42 -44.88
C MET A 179 87.99 27.37 -45.43
N ASN A 180 87.51 26.28 -46.02
CA ASN A 180 88.33 25.18 -46.53
C ASN A 180 89.06 25.51 -47.83
N ALA A 181 88.54 26.43 -48.65
CA ALA A 181 89.25 26.90 -49.83
C ALA A 181 90.63 27.53 -49.50
N ILE A 182 90.84 27.94 -48.24
CA ILE A 182 92.11 28.52 -47.75
C ILE A 182 92.92 27.48 -46.94
N LEU A 183 92.30 26.41 -46.43
CA LEU A 183 92.89 25.46 -45.45
C LEU A 183 93.17 24.04 -45.98
N GLU A 184 92.65 23.65 -47.16
CA GLU A 184 92.98 22.36 -47.82
C GLU A 184 94.45 22.27 -48.31
N ALA A 185 95.25 23.33 -48.16
CA ALA A 185 96.62 23.43 -48.63
C ALA A 185 97.70 23.08 -47.59
N GLU A 186 97.37 22.67 -46.36
CA GLU A 186 98.34 22.51 -45.26
C GLU A 186 98.56 21.03 -44.86
N PRO A 187 99.64 20.36 -45.35
CA PRO A 187 99.91 18.94 -45.11
C PRO A 187 100.53 18.60 -43.74
N PHE A 188 100.80 19.57 -42.84
CA PHE A 188 101.75 19.35 -41.74
C PHE A 188 101.22 19.26 -40.30
N THR A 189 99.98 19.61 -39.97
CA THR A 189 99.60 19.73 -38.53
C THR A 189 98.64 18.70 -37.97
N ALA A 190 97.85 17.96 -38.76
CA ALA A 190 96.85 16.97 -38.29
C ALA A 190 95.82 17.45 -37.23
N MET A 191 95.99 18.63 -36.63
CA MET A 191 95.15 19.21 -35.57
C MET A 191 93.74 19.46 -36.07
N LYS A 192 93.59 19.92 -37.32
CA LYS A 192 92.28 20.12 -37.95
C LYS A 192 91.51 18.82 -38.15
N ARG A 193 92.20 17.69 -38.35
CA ARG A 193 91.55 16.37 -38.43
C ARG A 193 91.01 15.94 -37.07
N VAL A 194 91.77 16.15 -35.99
CA VAL A 194 91.34 15.84 -34.63
C VAL A 194 90.20 16.76 -34.18
N GLU A 195 90.26 18.06 -34.49
CA GLU A 195 89.15 18.99 -34.25
C GLU A 195 87.86 18.55 -34.98
N MET A 196 88.00 18.06 -36.21
CA MET A 196 86.90 17.49 -36.99
C MET A 196 86.32 16.22 -36.36
N GLU A 197 87.17 15.29 -35.94
CA GLU A 197 86.76 14.04 -35.27
C GLU A 197 86.03 14.34 -33.96
N ASN A 198 86.57 15.24 -33.11
CA ASN A 198 85.93 15.67 -31.87
C ASN A 198 84.57 16.35 -32.10
N LEU A 199 84.45 17.14 -33.17
CA LEU A 199 83.19 17.80 -33.51
C LEU A 199 82.13 16.77 -33.98
N LEU A 200 82.52 15.83 -34.83
CA LEU A 200 81.64 14.75 -35.27
C LEU A 200 81.20 13.87 -34.11
N GLU A 201 82.11 13.56 -33.18
CA GLU A 201 81.80 12.82 -31.95
C GLU A 201 80.83 13.61 -31.06
N THR A 202 81.05 14.91 -30.87
CA THR A 202 80.13 15.79 -30.13
C THR A 202 78.72 15.80 -30.72
N TYR A 203 78.59 15.87 -32.06
CA TYR A 203 77.28 15.83 -32.70
C TYR A 203 76.64 14.43 -32.66
N ARG A 204 77.45 13.37 -32.75
CA ARG A 204 76.99 12.00 -32.57
C ARG A 204 76.41 11.80 -31.17
N ASP A 205 77.10 12.29 -30.14
CA ASP A 205 76.63 12.23 -28.75
C ASP A 205 75.35 13.06 -28.55
N LYS A 206 75.26 14.25 -29.15
CA LYS A 206 74.04 15.07 -29.12
C LYS A 206 72.85 14.35 -29.76
N ILE A 207 73.03 13.70 -30.91
CA ILE A 207 71.97 12.98 -31.61
C ILE A 207 71.56 11.72 -30.83
N GLU A 208 72.52 10.95 -30.31
CA GLU A 208 72.23 9.78 -29.49
C GLU A 208 71.49 10.17 -28.20
N GLY A 209 71.84 11.30 -27.59
CA GLY A 209 71.12 11.86 -26.44
C GLY A 209 69.66 12.28 -26.75
N GLN A 210 69.32 12.53 -28.02
CA GLN A 210 67.94 12.78 -28.46
C GLN A 210 67.20 11.52 -28.92
N ARG A 211 67.79 10.33 -28.79
CA ARG A 211 67.14 9.09 -29.20
C ARG A 211 66.05 8.71 -28.19
N LEU A 212 64.83 8.53 -28.69
CA LEU A 212 63.73 7.98 -27.89
C LEU A 212 63.89 6.46 -27.78
N GLU A 213 64.14 5.96 -26.58
CA GLU A 213 64.02 4.53 -26.30
C GLU A 213 62.55 4.12 -26.28
N ARG A 214 62.23 3.04 -26.98
CA ARG A 214 60.87 2.49 -26.99
C ARG A 214 60.58 1.91 -25.60
N SER A 215 59.80 2.60 -24.78
CA SER A 215 59.28 1.98 -23.56
C SER A 215 58.28 0.91 -23.95
N ILE A 216 58.70 -0.35 -23.85
CA ILE A 216 57.83 -1.51 -23.99
C ILE A 216 57.03 -1.58 -22.69
N ASN A 217 55.80 -1.06 -22.73
CA ASN A 217 54.76 -1.35 -21.75
C ASN A 217 53.62 -2.07 -22.45
#